data_AF-G0MQD9-F1
#
_entry.id   AF-G0MQD9-F1
#
_cell.length_a   1.000
_cell.length_b   1.000
_cell.length_c   1.000
_cell.angle_alpha   90.00
_cell.angle_beta   90.00
_cell.angle_gamma   90.00
#
_symmetry.space_group_name_H-M   'P 1'
#
loop_
_entity.id
_entity.type
_entity.pdbx_description
1 polymer ?
#
loop_
_entity_poly.entity_id
_entity_poly.type
_entity_poly.pdbx_seq_one_letter_code
_entity_poly.pdbx_strand_id
1 'polypeptide(L)'
;MKLFIFFMIVVAISCQDDSNHGCKTNCDCPDFTTLFNDQGKEDLLFTQGEGCTFNSTCKYVAQGAVQALWKDSEIETPTETRDNFFSVIDSEEPVATFDMFSLFGIICKKGAWYITKYPSGIWYWTLDSEEVSFGTAEELDGKKSKIYYAMW
;
A
#
# COMPACT_ATOMS: atom_id res chain seq x y z
N MET A 1 22.19 -43.36 -30.24
CA MET A 1 21.63 -42.13 -30.85
C MET A 1 20.10 -42.03 -30.76
N LYS A 2 19.33 -43.13 -30.83
CA LYS A 2 17.85 -43.10 -30.68
C LYS A 2 17.33 -42.82 -29.26
N LEU A 3 18.07 -43.17 -28.20
CA LEU A 3 17.64 -42.93 -26.80
C LEU A 3 17.74 -41.46 -26.36
N PHE A 4 18.75 -40.73 -26.85
CA PHE A 4 18.95 -39.32 -26.50
C PHE A 4 17.87 -38.40 -27.11
N ILE A 5 17.34 -38.76 -28.28
CA ILE A 5 16.25 -38.01 -28.92
C ILE A 5 14.96 -38.15 -28.12
N PHE A 6 14.69 -39.34 -27.55
CA PHE A 6 13.52 -39.55 -26.70
C PHE A 6 13.57 -38.73 -25.40
N PHE A 7 14.75 -38.58 -24.77
CA PHE A 7 14.88 -37.80 -23.55
C PHE A 7 14.64 -36.29 -23.78
N MET A 8 15.09 -35.75 -24.93
CA MET A 8 14.84 -34.35 -25.31
C MET A 8 13.37 -34.09 -25.63
N ILE A 9 12.66 -35.06 -26.22
CA ILE A 9 11.23 -34.92 -26.52
C ILE A 9 10.40 -34.97 -25.23
N VAL A 10 10.76 -35.79 -24.23
CA VAL A 10 10.04 -35.84 -22.95
C VAL A 10 10.22 -34.54 -22.15
N VAL A 11 11.39 -33.91 -22.18
CA VAL A 11 11.60 -32.58 -21.57
C VAL A 11 10.83 -31.48 -22.30
N ALA A 12 10.69 -31.57 -23.63
CA ALA A 12 9.90 -30.61 -24.40
C ALA A 12 8.38 -30.78 -24.19
N ILE A 13 7.89 -32.01 -23.98
CA ILE A 13 6.46 -32.29 -23.77
C ILE A 13 6.03 -31.97 -22.32
N SER A 14 6.91 -32.09 -21.32
CA SER A 14 6.62 -31.55 -19.97
C SER A 14 6.56 -30.01 -19.93
N CYS A 15 6.96 -29.33 -21.01
CA CYS A 15 6.82 -27.88 -21.17
C CYS A 15 5.67 -27.48 -22.10
N GLN A 16 4.84 -28.44 -22.55
CA GLN A 16 3.72 -28.19 -23.45
C GLN A 16 2.43 -28.84 -22.92
N ASP A 17 2.07 -28.50 -21.69
CA ASP A 17 0.69 -28.55 -21.20
C ASP A 17 0.53 -27.47 -20.13
N ASP A 18 0.35 -26.25 -20.61
CA ASP A 18 -0.62 -25.29 -20.11
C ASP A 18 -0.57 -24.06 -21.01
N SER A 19 -1.54 -23.99 -21.91
CA SER A 19 -2.02 -22.73 -22.46
C SER A 19 -2.08 -21.67 -21.35
N ASN A 20 -1.30 -20.59 -21.50
CA ASN A 20 -1.24 -19.36 -20.70
C ASN A 20 0.03 -19.17 -19.81
N HIS A 21 1.23 -19.23 -20.40
CA HIS A 21 2.47 -18.65 -19.84
C HIS A 21 2.53 -17.11 -19.99
N GLY A 22 1.45 -16.43 -19.67
CA GLY A 22 1.56 -15.20 -18.91
C GLY A 22 0.92 -15.55 -17.58
N CYS A 23 1.66 -15.49 -16.47
CA CYS A 23 0.98 -15.30 -15.19
C CYS A 23 -0.05 -14.21 -15.46
N LYS A 24 -1.34 -14.55 -15.38
CA LYS A 24 -2.38 -13.55 -15.50
C LYS A 24 -2.16 -12.69 -14.26
N THR A 25 -1.31 -11.68 -14.36
CA THR A 25 -1.08 -10.69 -13.32
C THR A 25 -2.30 -9.79 -13.34
N ASN A 26 -3.48 -10.38 -13.13
CA ASN A 26 -4.66 -9.63 -12.80
C ASN A 26 -4.39 -9.18 -11.37
N CYS A 27 -3.70 -8.06 -11.26
CA CYS A 27 -3.62 -7.37 -9.99
C CYS A 27 -5.04 -6.88 -9.76
N ASP A 28 -5.80 -7.56 -8.91
CA ASP A 28 -7.20 -7.20 -8.63
C ASP A 28 -7.32 -5.89 -7.84
N CYS A 29 -6.24 -5.11 -7.78
CA CYS A 29 -6.11 -3.86 -7.06
C CYS A 29 -6.79 -2.75 -7.86
N PRO A 30 -7.62 -1.92 -7.21
CA PRO A 30 -8.19 -0.77 -7.87
C PRO A 30 -7.10 0.24 -8.21
N ASP A 31 -7.38 1.10 -9.18
CA ASP A 31 -6.51 2.23 -9.52
C ASP A 31 -6.17 3.04 -8.25
N PHE A 32 -4.88 3.08 -7.92
CA PHE A 32 -4.38 3.71 -6.70
C PHE A 32 -4.68 5.21 -6.66
N THR A 33 -4.75 5.87 -7.82
CA THR A 33 -5.03 7.31 -7.94
C THR A 33 -6.44 7.68 -7.45
N THR A 34 -7.35 6.70 -7.36
CA THR A 34 -8.73 6.91 -6.86
C THR A 34 -8.79 7.20 -5.35
N LEU A 35 -7.70 6.97 -4.62
CA LEU A 35 -7.59 7.28 -3.19
C LEU A 35 -7.36 8.77 -2.90
N PHE A 36 -7.07 9.57 -3.93
CA PHE A 36 -6.60 10.94 -3.83
C PHE A 36 -7.67 11.91 -4.34
N ASN A 37 -7.67 13.15 -3.82
CA ASN A 37 -8.39 14.26 -4.43
C ASN A 37 -7.69 14.74 -5.71
N ASP A 38 -8.30 15.66 -6.45
CA ASP A 38 -7.77 16.08 -7.75
C ASP A 38 -6.40 16.76 -7.64
N GLN A 39 -6.15 17.56 -6.59
CA GLN A 39 -4.84 18.14 -6.32
C GLN A 39 -3.78 17.05 -6.09
N GLY A 40 -4.05 16.11 -5.17
CA GLY A 40 -3.13 15.03 -4.84
C GLY A 40 -2.84 14.10 -6.03
N LYS A 41 -3.76 14.00 -7.01
CA LYS A 41 -3.50 13.25 -8.26
C LYS A 41 -2.50 13.94 -9.18
N GLU A 42 -2.52 15.27 -9.26
CA GLU A 42 -1.59 16.02 -10.12
C GLU A 42 -0.14 15.89 -9.63
N ASP A 43 0.04 15.77 -8.32
CA ASP A 43 1.35 15.65 -7.67
C ASP A 43 1.85 14.19 -7.54
N LEU A 44 1.00 13.22 -7.90
CA LEU A 44 1.27 11.79 -7.81
C LEU A 44 1.83 11.21 -9.11
N LEU A 45 3.06 10.69 -9.05
CA LEU A 45 3.65 9.90 -10.13
C LEU A 45 3.49 8.41 -9.82
N PHE A 46 2.34 7.83 -10.21
CA PHE A 46 2.05 6.42 -10.03
C PHE A 46 2.47 5.58 -11.24
N THR A 47 3.11 4.44 -10.98
CA THR A 47 3.49 3.45 -12.01
C THR A 47 3.20 2.03 -11.54
N GLN A 48 2.64 1.23 -12.43
CA GLN A 48 2.47 -0.21 -12.25
C GLN A 48 3.47 -0.93 -13.15
N GLY A 49 4.44 -1.60 -12.53
CA GLY A 49 5.43 -2.44 -13.19
C GLY A 49 4.96 -3.89 -13.38
N GLU A 50 5.88 -4.73 -13.87
CA GLU A 50 5.63 -6.16 -14.04
C GLU A 50 5.33 -6.86 -12.70
N GLY A 51 4.51 -7.91 -12.73
CA GLY A 51 4.29 -8.76 -11.56
C GLY A 51 3.53 -8.09 -10.40
N CYS A 52 2.69 -7.08 -10.66
CA CYS A 52 2.01 -6.29 -9.61
C CYS A 52 2.97 -5.53 -8.69
N THR A 53 4.11 -5.11 -9.24
CA THR A 53 4.98 -4.15 -8.57
C THR A 53 4.40 -2.75 -8.77
N PHE A 54 4.23 -2.01 -7.69
CA PHE A 54 3.70 -0.65 -7.72
C PHE A 54 4.71 0.31 -7.14
N ASN A 55 4.78 1.50 -7.72
CA ASN A 55 5.62 2.58 -7.20
C ASN A 55 4.87 3.90 -7.37
N SER A 56 4.93 4.74 -6.35
CA SER A 56 4.44 6.11 -6.45
C SER A 56 5.39 7.09 -5.80
N THR A 57 5.89 8.02 -6.61
CA THR A 57 6.63 9.18 -6.11
C THR A 57 5.69 10.36 -6.00
N CYS A 58 5.66 11.01 -4.83
CA CYS A 58 4.97 12.29 -4.67
C CYS A 58 5.96 13.45 -4.81
N LYS A 59 5.60 14.47 -5.59
CA LYS A 59 6.32 15.76 -5.63
C LYS A 59 5.77 16.65 -4.52
N TYR A 60 6.61 17.00 -3.56
CA TYR A 60 6.17 17.63 -2.31
C TYR A 60 5.88 19.13 -2.44
N VAL A 61 4.78 19.60 -1.83
CA VAL A 61 4.56 21.01 -1.45
C VAL A 61 3.99 21.18 -0.03
N ALA A 62 3.39 20.15 0.60
CA ALA A 62 2.86 20.20 1.98
C ALA A 62 2.84 18.82 2.68
N GLN A 63 2.60 18.82 4.00
CA GLN A 63 2.50 17.64 4.86
C GLN A 63 1.30 16.79 4.41
N GLY A 64 1.56 15.60 3.87
CA GLY A 64 0.49 14.71 3.45
C GLY A 64 0.27 13.54 4.40
N ALA A 65 -0.90 12.92 4.25
CA ALA A 65 -1.40 11.93 5.17
C ALA A 65 -2.14 10.80 4.43
N VAL A 66 -1.99 9.59 4.96
CA VAL A 66 -2.83 8.45 4.63
C VAL A 66 -3.83 8.25 5.75
N GLN A 67 -5.11 8.17 5.43
CA GLN A 67 -6.18 7.91 6.39
C GLN A 67 -6.68 6.47 6.27
N ALA A 68 -6.97 5.88 7.43
CA ALA A 68 -7.61 4.58 7.54
C ALA A 68 -8.77 4.63 8.52
N LEU A 69 -9.82 3.85 8.24
CA LEU A 69 -10.94 3.69 9.18
C LEU A 69 -10.55 2.68 10.26
N TRP A 70 -10.87 2.98 11.52
CA TRP A 70 -10.61 2.07 12.64
C TRP A 70 -11.21 0.68 12.43
N LYS A 71 -12.45 0.61 11.93
CA LYS A 71 -13.16 -0.65 11.68
C LYS A 71 -12.50 -1.54 10.61
N ASP A 72 -11.66 -0.96 9.76
CA ASP A 72 -10.98 -1.63 8.66
C ASP A 72 -9.46 -1.75 8.92
N SER A 73 -9.07 -1.72 10.20
CA SER A 73 -7.68 -1.81 10.69
C SER A 73 -7.50 -2.96 11.69
N GLU A 74 -6.28 -3.51 11.75
CA GLU A 74 -5.79 -4.43 12.79
C GLU A 74 -5.32 -3.69 14.07
N ILE A 75 -5.42 -2.35 14.11
CA ILE A 75 -5.13 -1.51 15.28
C ILE A 75 -6.42 -1.34 16.09
N GLU A 76 -6.33 -1.60 17.39
CA GLU A 76 -7.45 -1.40 18.31
C GLU A 76 -7.79 0.09 18.45
N THR A 77 -9.07 0.42 18.41
CA THR A 77 -9.56 1.80 18.56
C THR A 77 -9.44 2.24 20.02
N PRO A 78 -8.74 3.34 20.32
CA PRO A 78 -8.75 3.93 21.65
C PRO A 78 -10.17 4.33 22.09
N THR A 79 -10.45 4.24 23.38
CA THR A 79 -11.80 4.49 23.94
C THR A 79 -12.25 5.94 23.81
N GLU A 80 -11.28 6.85 23.77
CA GLU A 80 -11.41 8.30 23.75
C GLU A 80 -11.47 8.86 22.33
N THR A 81 -11.50 8.01 21.30
CA THR A 81 -11.54 8.44 19.90
C THR A 81 -12.84 9.15 19.54
N ARG A 82 -12.73 10.33 18.92
CA ARG A 82 -13.86 11.11 18.39
C ARG A 82 -14.27 10.66 16.98
N ASP A 83 -13.30 10.51 16.10
CA ASP A 83 -13.52 10.28 14.67
C ASP A 83 -13.42 8.80 14.31
N ASN A 84 -14.09 8.35 13.25
CA ASN A 84 -14.05 6.95 12.84
C ASN A 84 -12.78 6.56 12.04
N PHE A 85 -11.81 7.47 11.95
CA PHE A 85 -10.56 7.30 11.23
C PHE A 85 -9.37 7.81 12.05
N PHE A 86 -8.19 7.45 11.60
CA PHE A 86 -6.91 8.02 12.03
C PHE A 86 -6.04 8.34 10.82
N SER A 87 -5.04 9.18 11.03
CA SER A 87 -4.08 9.61 10.02
C SER A 87 -2.70 9.02 10.29
N VAL A 88 -1.99 8.69 9.23
CA VAL A 88 -0.57 8.33 9.24
C VAL A 88 0.16 9.38 8.41
N ILE A 89 1.05 10.13 9.07
CA ILE A 89 1.82 11.21 8.45
C ILE A 89 3.20 10.71 8.03
N ASP A 90 3.78 11.34 7.02
CA ASP A 90 5.04 10.90 6.40
C ASP A 90 6.27 11.18 7.28
N SER A 91 6.28 12.34 7.96
CA SER A 91 7.44 12.91 8.64
C SER A 91 7.08 14.28 9.28
N GLU A 92 7.81 14.69 10.32
CA GLU A 92 7.79 16.09 10.82
C GLU A 92 8.63 17.03 9.94
N GLU A 93 9.59 16.49 9.19
CA GLU A 93 10.54 17.22 8.34
C GLU A 93 10.17 17.10 6.84
N PRO A 94 10.14 18.21 6.07
CA PRO A 94 9.76 18.18 4.67
C PRO A 94 10.80 17.46 3.80
N VAL A 95 10.37 16.40 3.10
CA VAL A 95 11.20 15.65 2.15
C VAL A 95 10.76 16.00 0.72
N ALA A 96 11.69 16.44 -0.14
CA ALA A 96 11.39 16.95 -1.48
C ALA A 96 10.64 15.94 -2.38
N THR A 97 10.95 14.66 -2.25
CA THR A 97 10.28 13.53 -2.93
C THR A 97 10.47 12.26 -2.12
N PHE A 98 9.44 11.44 -2.00
CA PHE A 98 9.53 10.13 -1.36
C PHE A 98 8.67 9.08 -2.10
N ASP A 99 9.02 7.81 -1.90
CA ASP A 99 8.23 6.67 -2.38
C ASP A 99 7.22 6.25 -1.29
N MET A 100 5.94 6.46 -1.57
CA MET A 100 4.86 6.15 -0.63
C MET A 100 4.76 4.66 -0.33
N PHE A 101 5.01 3.81 -1.33
CA PHE A 101 4.87 2.37 -1.17
C PHE A 101 5.88 1.85 -0.15
N SER A 102 7.12 2.31 -0.25
CA SER A 102 8.18 1.94 0.68
C SER A 102 7.97 2.54 2.07
N LEU A 103 7.53 3.82 2.14
CA LEU A 103 7.37 4.56 3.39
C LEU A 103 6.25 3.98 4.26
N PHE A 104 5.05 3.82 3.70
CA PHE A 104 3.88 3.32 4.44
C PHE A 104 3.71 1.79 4.34
N GLY A 105 4.59 1.11 3.61
CA GLY A 105 4.46 -0.33 3.37
C GLY A 105 3.16 -0.65 2.63
N ILE A 106 2.85 0.10 1.57
CA ILE A 106 1.59 -0.06 0.84
C ILE A 106 1.59 -1.40 0.12
N ILE A 107 0.59 -2.21 0.44
CA ILE A 107 0.34 -3.50 -0.20
C ILE A 107 -1.07 -3.56 -0.75
N CYS A 108 -1.25 -4.31 -1.82
CA CYS A 108 -2.57 -4.69 -2.30
C CYS A 108 -2.89 -6.12 -1.86
N LYS A 109 -4.06 -6.31 -1.24
CA LYS A 109 -4.55 -7.62 -0.84
C LYS A 109 -6.05 -7.70 -1.06
N LYS A 110 -6.51 -8.73 -1.78
CA LYS A 110 -7.95 -8.97 -2.06
C LYS A 110 -8.68 -7.74 -2.64
N GLY A 111 -8.00 -7.02 -3.55
CA GLY A 111 -8.56 -5.85 -4.23
C GLY A 111 -8.74 -4.61 -3.35
N ALA A 112 -7.95 -4.48 -2.29
CA ALA A 112 -7.87 -3.25 -1.50
C ALA A 112 -6.43 -2.92 -1.15
N TRP A 113 -6.17 -1.62 -1.00
CA TRP A 113 -4.88 -1.08 -0.58
C TRP A 113 -4.81 -1.01 0.94
N TYR A 114 -3.68 -1.42 1.50
CA TYR A 114 -3.40 -1.40 2.93
C TYR A 114 -2.03 -0.79 3.17
N ILE A 115 -1.88 -0.05 4.27
CA ILE A 115 -0.57 0.29 4.84
C ILE A 115 -0.17 -0.76 5.87
N THR A 116 1.13 -0.95 6.05
CA THR A 116 1.70 -1.83 7.08
C THR A 116 2.82 -1.19 7.90
N LYS A 117 3.23 0.04 7.57
CA LYS A 117 4.23 0.80 8.32
C LYS A 117 3.65 2.13 8.76
N TYR A 118 4.07 2.56 9.95
CA TYR A 118 3.58 3.77 10.61
C TYR A 118 4.79 4.59 11.10
N PRO A 119 5.54 5.23 10.18
CA PRO A 119 6.85 5.82 10.49
C PRO A 119 6.83 6.79 11.69
N SER A 120 5.73 7.50 11.88
CA SER A 120 5.51 8.47 12.95
C SER A 120 4.33 8.10 13.86
N GLY A 121 3.99 6.81 13.93
CA GLY A 121 2.78 6.34 14.63
C GLY A 121 1.50 6.74 13.89
N ILE A 122 0.40 6.88 14.64
CA ILE A 122 -0.89 7.37 14.12
C ILE A 122 -1.38 8.58 14.90
N TRP A 123 -2.17 9.41 14.24
CA TRP A 123 -2.77 10.61 14.82
C TRP A 123 -4.28 10.55 14.72
N TYR A 124 -4.96 10.91 15.81
CA TYR A 124 -6.41 11.00 15.85
C TYR A 124 -6.87 12.05 16.86
N TRP A 125 -8.13 12.47 16.72
CA TRP A 125 -8.74 13.41 17.65
C TRP A 125 -9.48 12.68 18.77
N THR A 126 -9.26 13.13 20.00
CA THR A 126 -9.99 12.65 21.18
C THR A 126 -11.37 13.33 21.29
N LEU A 127 -12.24 12.77 22.12
CA LEU A 127 -13.55 13.35 22.46
C LEU A 127 -13.44 14.78 23.01
N ASP A 128 -12.31 15.10 23.67
CA ASP A 128 -12.01 16.43 24.19
C ASP A 128 -11.45 17.39 23.12
N SER A 129 -11.42 16.96 21.85
CA SER A 129 -10.87 17.70 20.72
C SER A 129 -9.38 18.02 20.85
N GLU A 130 -8.63 17.08 21.42
CA GLU A 130 -7.17 17.09 21.40
C GLU A 130 -6.67 16.17 20.29
N GLU A 131 -5.68 16.62 19.53
CA GLU A 131 -4.96 15.78 18.57
C GLU A 131 -3.84 15.05 19.31
N VAL A 132 -3.85 13.72 19.26
CA VAL A 132 -2.90 12.88 19.99
C VAL A 132 -2.22 11.91 19.03
N SER A 133 -0.94 11.64 19.31
CA SER A 133 -0.20 10.55 18.69
C SER A 133 -0.36 9.25 19.47
N PHE A 134 -0.40 8.13 18.77
CA PHE A 134 -0.56 6.81 19.36
C PHE A 134 0.30 5.76 18.65
N GLY A 135 0.92 4.88 19.45
CA GLY A 135 1.78 3.81 18.99
C GLY A 135 3.11 4.29 18.40
N THR A 136 4.18 3.52 18.60
CA THR A 136 5.44 3.74 17.89
C THR A 136 5.46 3.02 16.54
N ALA A 137 6.45 3.35 15.71
CA ALA A 137 6.68 2.64 14.44
C ALA A 137 6.88 1.13 14.66
N GLU A 138 7.61 0.74 15.71
CA GLU A 138 7.86 -0.66 16.06
C GLU A 138 6.61 -1.37 16.59
N GLU A 139 5.78 -0.69 17.39
CA GLU A 139 4.57 -1.29 17.98
C GLU A 139 3.50 -1.59 16.93
N LEU A 140 3.45 -0.77 15.88
CA LEU A 140 2.44 -0.86 14.84
C LEU A 140 2.94 -1.60 13.58
N ASP A 141 4.23 -1.92 13.48
CA ASP A 141 4.81 -2.54 12.28
C ASP A 141 4.09 -3.87 11.92
N GLY A 142 3.75 -4.01 10.65
CA GLY A 142 3.05 -5.17 10.10
C GLY A 142 1.54 -5.20 10.35
N LYS A 143 0.98 -4.35 11.23
CA LYS A 143 -0.48 -4.21 11.38
C LYS A 143 -1.05 -3.59 10.11
N LYS A 144 -2.08 -4.22 9.54
CA LYS A 144 -2.73 -3.75 8.32
C LYS A 144 -3.84 -2.76 8.62
N SER A 145 -3.85 -1.66 7.89
CA SER A 145 -4.96 -0.71 7.88
C SER A 145 -5.37 -0.41 6.46
N LYS A 146 -6.64 -0.63 6.13
CA LYS A 146 -7.15 -0.36 4.78
C LYS A 146 -7.10 1.14 4.51
N ILE A 147 -6.52 1.54 3.39
CA ILE A 147 -6.49 2.93 2.99
C ILE A 147 -7.91 3.36 2.61
N TYR A 148 -8.39 4.38 3.31
CA TYR A 148 -9.67 5.02 3.03
C TYR A 148 -9.48 6.22 2.11
N TYR A 149 -8.43 7.00 2.36
CA TYR A 149 -8.18 8.26 1.67
C TYR A 149 -6.70 8.65 1.80
N ALA A 150 -6.16 9.37 0.82
CA ALA A 150 -4.82 9.96 0.88
C ALA A 150 -4.88 11.43 0.42
N MET A 151 -4.10 12.29 1.08
CA MET A 151 -4.02 13.72 0.77
C MET A 151 -2.58 14.23 0.82
N TRP A 152 -2.26 15.16 -0.08
CA TRP A 152 -0.97 15.82 -0.25
C TRP A 152 -1.21 17.26 -0.72
#